data_AF-A0A2V5R8C6-F1
#
_entry.id   AF-A0A2V5R8C6-F1
#
_cell.length_a   1.000
_cell.length_b   1.000
_cell.length_c   1.000
_cell.angle_alpha   90.00
_cell.angle_beta   90.00
_cell.angle_gamma   90.00
#
_symmetry.space_group_name_H-M   'P 1'
#
loop_
_entity.id
_entity.type
_entity.pdbx_description
1 polymer ?
#
loop_
_entity_poly.entity_id
_entity_poly.type
_entity_poly.pdbx_seq_one_letter_code
_entity_poly.pdbx_strand_id
1 'polypeptide(L)'
;MSAFTRRNFIGTAAAAVGSFATLQKIAGADRSKSDPGPGSPPLDGQNPDSMWPPGTDSKSLVQNFKYPFSFANKRTYEGGWSREVTVRELPVSKTLAGVNMRLTAGGVRELHWHTSAEWAIMLYGTARITAIDADGKSFVADVKKNDLWFFPSGIPHSIQGLNPDGCEFMLVFDDGNFSESETVLLSDSMAHLPREVLSKNFGVGEQAFANLPKQELFIFQTDVPGRLEDDQKVAAGALGKSPTDF
;
A
#
# COMPACT_ATOMS: atom_id res chain seq x y z
N MET A 1 -68.25 -16.57 -72.79
CA MET A 1 -67.76 -17.76 -73.51
C MET A 1 -66.50 -17.39 -74.28
N SER A 2 -65.44 -18.22 -74.17
CA SER A 2 -64.25 -18.28 -75.05
C SER A 2 -63.24 -17.11 -74.97
N ALA A 3 -61.93 -17.29 -74.86
CA ALA A 3 -61.07 -18.44 -74.60
C ALA A 3 -59.67 -17.93 -74.17
N PHE A 4 -59.10 -18.55 -73.15
CA PHE A 4 -57.64 -18.56 -72.94
C PHE A 4 -56.96 -19.16 -74.17
N THR A 5 -55.96 -18.49 -74.74
CA THR A 5 -55.09 -19.07 -75.77
C THR A 5 -53.61 -18.95 -75.42
N ARG A 6 -52.88 -19.99 -75.83
CA ARG A 6 -51.54 -20.41 -75.42
C ARG A 6 -50.40 -19.50 -75.92
N ARG A 7 -50.38 -18.23 -75.52
CA ARG A 7 -49.24 -17.33 -75.76
C ARG A 7 -48.81 -16.60 -74.49
N ASN A 8 -48.61 -17.38 -73.43
CA ASN A 8 -47.73 -17.03 -72.33
C ASN A 8 -46.75 -18.20 -72.15
N PHE A 9 -45.58 -18.11 -72.79
CA PHE A 9 -44.43 -18.90 -72.40
C PHE A 9 -43.16 -18.13 -72.76
N ILE A 10 -42.62 -17.40 -71.76
CA ILE A 10 -41.21 -17.06 -71.53
C ILE A 10 -40.47 -16.39 -72.71
N GLY A 11 -40.03 -15.14 -72.71
CA GLY A 11 -39.56 -14.26 -71.64
C GLY A 11 -38.23 -13.65 -72.12
N THR A 12 -38.04 -12.31 -72.05
CA THR A 12 -36.72 -11.68 -71.88
C THR A 12 -36.83 -10.16 -71.64
N ALA A 13 -36.36 -9.78 -70.46
CA ALA A 13 -35.67 -8.53 -70.09
C ALA A 13 -36.10 -7.20 -70.73
N ALA A 14 -36.80 -6.36 -69.94
CA ALA A 14 -36.75 -4.91 -70.08
C ALA A 14 -36.64 -4.25 -68.69
N ALA A 15 -35.49 -3.58 -68.51
CA ALA A 15 -35.13 -2.56 -67.52
C ALA A 15 -36.15 -2.20 -66.41
N ALA A 16 -35.80 -2.52 -65.17
CA ALA A 16 -36.21 -1.75 -64.00
C ALA A 16 -34.95 -1.12 -63.39
N VAL A 17 -34.52 -0.02 -64.01
CA VAL A 17 -33.65 0.97 -63.36
C VAL A 17 -34.48 1.66 -62.29
N GLY A 18 -33.96 1.76 -61.07
CA GLY A 18 -34.50 2.65 -60.06
C GLY A 18 -35.41 1.97 -59.05
N SER A 19 -34.79 1.26 -58.11
CA SER A 19 -35.14 1.27 -56.69
C SER A 19 -34.08 0.44 -55.94
N PHE A 20 -32.81 0.83 -56.06
CA PHE A 20 -31.96 0.70 -54.87
C PHE A 20 -32.59 1.65 -53.87
N ALA A 21 -33.50 1.12 -53.07
CA ALA A 21 -33.91 1.75 -51.85
C ALA A 21 -32.61 2.16 -51.18
N THR A 22 -32.34 3.47 -51.18
CA THR A 22 -31.47 4.11 -50.23
C THR A 22 -32.02 3.69 -48.88
N LEU A 23 -31.56 2.53 -48.40
CA LEU A 23 -31.37 2.28 -46.98
C LEU A 23 -30.34 3.32 -46.56
N GLN A 24 -30.77 4.58 -46.50
CA GLN A 24 -30.29 5.52 -45.51
C GLN A 24 -30.59 4.81 -44.20
N LYS A 25 -29.63 4.00 -43.77
CA LYS A 25 -29.41 3.72 -42.38
C LYS A 25 -29.38 5.12 -41.77
N ILE A 26 -30.48 5.54 -41.15
CA ILE A 26 -30.43 6.56 -40.11
C ILE A 26 -29.68 5.87 -38.97
N ALA A 27 -28.39 5.62 -39.18
CA ALA A 27 -27.48 5.36 -38.10
C ALA A 27 -27.45 6.71 -37.39
N GLY A 28 -28.16 6.81 -36.26
CA GLY A 28 -27.96 7.91 -35.35
C GLY A 28 -26.45 8.10 -35.11
N ALA A 29 -26.03 9.33 -34.81
CA ALA A 29 -24.63 9.62 -34.50
C ALA A 29 -24.04 8.53 -33.60
N ASP A 30 -22.80 8.09 -33.88
CA ASP A 30 -22.13 7.09 -33.04
C ASP A 30 -22.08 7.59 -31.58
N ARG A 31 -22.80 6.89 -30.70
CA ARG A 31 -22.87 7.18 -29.26
C ARG A 31 -22.03 6.19 -28.44
N SER A 32 -21.15 5.42 -29.07
CA SER A 32 -20.28 4.46 -28.38
C SER A 32 -19.37 5.10 -27.32
N LYS A 33 -19.11 6.41 -27.45
CA LYS A 33 -18.43 7.24 -26.44
C LYS A 33 -19.42 8.07 -25.60
N SER A 34 -20.46 7.42 -25.08
CA SER A 34 -21.37 8.04 -24.10
C SER A 34 -21.56 7.11 -22.91
N ASP A 35 -21.59 7.67 -21.72
CA ASP A 35 -21.88 6.96 -20.47
C ASP A 35 -22.98 7.73 -19.72
N PRO A 36 -24.27 7.50 -20.06
CA PRO A 36 -25.39 8.30 -19.56
C PRO A 36 -25.84 7.91 -18.15
N GLY A 37 -25.25 6.88 -17.54
CA GLY A 37 -25.60 6.44 -16.19
C GLY A 37 -25.11 7.40 -15.10
N PRO A 38 -25.54 7.21 -13.83
CA PRO A 38 -24.90 7.87 -12.71
C PRO A 38 -23.42 7.49 -12.63
N GLY A 39 -22.54 8.49 -12.58
CA GLY A 39 -21.09 8.31 -12.51
C GLY A 39 -20.44 9.20 -11.45
N SER A 40 -19.11 9.24 -11.45
CA SER A 40 -18.33 10.09 -10.54
C SER A 40 -17.37 10.96 -11.36
N PRO A 41 -17.84 12.12 -11.88
CA PRO A 41 -17.03 12.97 -12.77
C PRO A 41 -15.62 13.32 -12.22
N PRO A 42 -15.41 13.55 -10.91
CA PRO A 42 -14.07 13.77 -10.37
C PRO A 42 -13.15 12.55 -10.47
N LEU A 43 -13.68 11.33 -10.31
CA LEU A 43 -12.89 10.10 -10.48
C LEU A 43 -12.67 9.79 -11.95
N ASP A 44 -13.68 9.98 -12.79
CA ASP A 44 -13.60 9.79 -14.24
C ASP A 44 -12.54 10.72 -14.85
N GLY A 45 -12.49 11.97 -14.38
CA GLY A 45 -11.48 12.95 -14.78
C GLY A 45 -10.06 12.62 -14.33
N GLN A 46 -9.88 11.84 -13.25
CA GLN A 46 -8.57 11.32 -12.82
C GLN A 46 -8.16 10.04 -13.56
N ASN A 47 -9.08 9.41 -14.29
CA ASN A 47 -8.90 8.14 -14.97
C ASN A 47 -9.41 8.18 -16.43
N PRO A 48 -9.01 9.19 -17.24
CA PRO A 48 -9.57 9.37 -18.58
C PRO A 48 -9.34 8.16 -19.48
N ASP A 49 -8.18 7.50 -19.37
CA ASP A 49 -7.84 6.31 -20.16
C ASP A 49 -8.44 5.01 -19.59
N SER A 50 -8.93 5.00 -18.35
CA SER A 50 -9.76 3.88 -17.85
C SER A 50 -11.20 4.04 -18.29
N MET A 51 -11.71 5.29 -18.28
CA MET A 51 -13.05 5.61 -18.78
C MET A 51 -13.17 5.43 -20.29
N TRP A 52 -12.15 5.89 -21.03
CA TRP A 52 -12.10 5.81 -22.49
C TRP A 52 -10.74 5.24 -22.95
N PRO A 53 -10.57 3.91 -22.89
CA PRO A 53 -9.32 3.27 -23.26
C PRO A 53 -8.87 3.58 -24.69
N PRO A 54 -7.55 3.68 -24.95
CA PRO A 54 -7.01 3.79 -26.29
C PRO A 54 -7.48 2.65 -27.20
N GLY A 55 -7.58 2.93 -28.50
CA GLY A 55 -8.00 1.93 -29.49
C GLY A 55 -7.03 0.75 -29.64
N THR A 56 -5.79 0.92 -29.15
CA THR A 56 -4.73 -0.10 -29.13
C THR A 56 -4.84 -1.08 -27.98
N ASP A 57 -5.67 -0.81 -26.96
CA ASP A 57 -5.84 -1.70 -25.82
C ASP A 57 -6.53 -3.01 -26.23
N SER A 58 -6.09 -4.11 -25.61
CA SER A 58 -6.70 -5.42 -25.83
C SER A 58 -8.17 -5.40 -25.45
N LYS A 59 -8.99 -6.17 -26.18
CA LYS A 59 -10.39 -6.43 -25.81
C LYS A 59 -10.51 -7.53 -24.74
N SER A 60 -9.41 -8.14 -24.33
CA SER A 60 -9.37 -9.10 -23.22
C SER A 60 -9.42 -8.38 -21.88
N LEU A 61 -10.06 -9.01 -20.89
CA LEU A 61 -10.05 -8.53 -19.52
C LEU A 61 -8.65 -8.71 -18.92
N VAL A 62 -8.07 -7.62 -18.40
CA VAL A 62 -6.82 -7.61 -17.63
C VAL A 62 -7.15 -7.43 -16.15
N GLN A 63 -6.36 -8.01 -15.25
CA GLN A 63 -6.51 -7.75 -13.82
C GLN A 63 -6.21 -6.28 -13.52
N ASN A 64 -6.91 -5.70 -12.54
CA ASN A 64 -6.66 -4.34 -12.11
C ASN A 64 -5.22 -4.21 -11.55
N PHE A 65 -4.52 -3.16 -11.97
CA PHE A 65 -3.14 -2.85 -11.56
C PHE A 65 -3.01 -1.46 -10.93
N LYS A 66 -4.14 -0.83 -10.54
CA LYS A 66 -4.18 0.47 -9.86
C LYS A 66 -5.03 0.41 -8.61
N TYR A 67 -4.47 0.82 -7.47
CA TYR A 67 -5.22 1.04 -6.24
C TYR A 67 -4.72 2.29 -5.52
N PRO A 68 -5.55 3.34 -5.34
CA PRO A 68 -5.15 4.54 -4.60
C PRO A 68 -5.14 4.30 -3.09
N PHE A 69 -4.06 4.66 -2.39
CA PHE A 69 -4.02 4.66 -0.92
C PHE A 69 -5.11 5.54 -0.26
N SER A 70 -5.74 6.46 -0.98
CA SER A 70 -6.90 7.21 -0.47
C SER A 70 -8.12 6.32 -0.20
N PHE A 71 -8.19 5.12 -0.78
CA PHE A 71 -9.26 4.15 -0.55
C PHE A 71 -8.92 3.11 0.52
N ALA A 72 -7.63 2.99 0.88
CA ALA A 72 -7.18 2.11 1.94
C ALA A 72 -7.71 2.57 3.31
N ASN A 73 -8.01 1.61 4.18
CA ASN A 73 -8.38 1.90 5.56
C ASN A 73 -7.19 2.56 6.28
N LYS A 74 -7.44 3.69 6.94
CA LYS A 74 -6.44 4.41 7.71
C LYS A 74 -6.60 4.12 9.20
N ARG A 75 -5.59 3.49 9.79
CA ARG A 75 -5.45 3.31 11.24
C ARG A 75 -4.82 4.56 11.82
N THR A 76 -5.48 5.21 12.76
CA THR A 76 -5.03 6.47 13.36
C THR A 76 -4.71 6.29 14.83
N TYR A 77 -3.61 6.88 15.28
CA TYR A 77 -3.09 6.78 16.64
C TYR A 77 -2.69 8.16 17.16
N GLU A 78 -2.55 8.28 18.48
CA GLU A 78 -1.81 9.42 19.03
C GLU A 78 -0.35 9.28 18.59
N GLY A 79 0.15 10.23 17.81
CA GLY A 79 1.52 10.18 17.24
C GLY A 79 1.60 9.84 15.75
N GLY A 80 0.50 9.47 15.09
CA GLY A 80 0.57 9.16 13.66
C GLY A 80 -0.61 8.40 13.06
N TRP A 81 -0.40 7.88 11.86
CA TRP A 81 -1.33 6.98 11.20
C TRP A 81 -0.60 6.06 10.23
N SER A 82 -1.26 4.94 9.90
CA SER A 82 -0.82 4.02 8.87
C SER A 82 -1.99 3.60 7.97
N ARG A 83 -1.67 3.14 6.76
CA ARG A 83 -2.59 2.53 5.82
C ARG A 83 -1.81 1.64 4.86
N GLU A 84 -2.42 0.53 4.47
CA GLU A 84 -1.78 -0.49 3.66
C GLU A 84 -2.54 -0.75 2.36
N VAL A 85 -1.81 -1.17 1.33
CA VAL A 85 -2.34 -1.75 0.09
C VAL A 85 -1.60 -3.06 -0.11
N THR A 86 -2.35 -4.14 0.03
CA THR A 86 -1.83 -5.50 0.03
C THR A 86 -2.45 -6.28 -1.13
N VAL A 87 -2.22 -7.59 -1.19
CA VAL A 87 -2.92 -8.48 -2.14
C VAL A 87 -4.45 -8.45 -1.95
N ARG A 88 -4.95 -8.04 -0.77
CA ARG A 88 -6.39 -7.88 -0.50
C ARG A 88 -7.00 -6.75 -1.32
N GLU A 89 -6.26 -5.65 -1.48
CA GLU A 89 -6.69 -4.46 -2.23
C GLU A 89 -6.28 -4.53 -3.70
N LEU A 90 -5.09 -5.06 -3.99
CA LEU A 90 -4.51 -5.14 -5.33
C LEU A 90 -4.02 -6.57 -5.64
N PRO A 91 -4.92 -7.51 -6.02
CA PRO A 91 -4.61 -8.94 -6.14
C PRO A 91 -3.55 -9.33 -7.17
N VAL A 92 -3.21 -8.43 -8.09
CA VAL A 92 -2.12 -8.64 -9.05
C VAL A 92 -0.74 -8.53 -8.37
N SER A 93 -0.64 -7.81 -7.25
CA SER A 93 0.59 -7.63 -6.47
C SER A 93 0.78 -8.73 -5.44
N LYS A 94 1.19 -9.92 -5.90
CA LYS A 94 1.29 -11.12 -5.04
C LYS A 94 2.55 -11.16 -4.18
N THR A 95 3.62 -10.52 -4.63
CA THR A 95 4.95 -10.60 -4.03
C THR A 95 5.35 -9.33 -3.28
N LEU A 96 4.49 -8.31 -3.30
CA LEU A 96 4.76 -7.01 -2.71
C LEU A 96 3.49 -6.44 -2.09
N ALA A 97 3.62 -5.91 -0.88
CA ALA A 97 2.63 -5.07 -0.22
C ALA A 97 3.25 -3.71 0.12
N GLY A 98 2.43 -2.66 0.13
CA GLY A 98 2.88 -1.30 0.44
C GLY A 98 2.16 -0.74 1.67
N VAL A 99 2.91 -0.03 2.50
CA VAL A 99 2.36 0.72 3.64
C VAL A 99 2.77 2.17 3.51
N ASN A 100 1.80 3.07 3.63
CA ASN A 100 2.07 4.48 3.79
C ASN A 100 1.80 4.87 5.24
N MET A 101 2.84 5.40 5.90
CA MET A 101 2.80 5.72 7.32
C MET A 101 3.29 7.14 7.56
N ARG A 102 2.71 7.78 8.57
CA ARG A 102 3.05 9.11 9.07
C ARG A 102 3.28 9.03 10.58
N LEU A 103 4.36 9.65 11.06
CA LEU A 103 4.63 9.85 12.49
C LEU A 103 4.88 11.34 12.76
N THR A 104 4.14 11.95 13.67
CA THR A 104 4.34 13.35 14.11
C THR A 104 5.72 13.54 14.73
N ALA A 105 6.13 14.78 15.00
CA ALA A 105 7.34 15.02 15.79
C ALA A 105 7.20 14.34 17.17
N GLY A 106 8.10 13.41 17.50
CA GLY A 106 8.03 12.56 18.69
C GLY A 106 7.08 11.37 18.55
N GLY A 107 6.35 11.22 17.45
CA GLY A 107 5.56 10.02 17.17
C GLY A 107 6.47 8.82 16.94
N VAL A 108 6.22 7.72 17.63
CA VAL A 108 7.02 6.49 17.60
C VAL A 108 6.21 5.39 16.94
N ARG A 109 6.78 4.77 15.90
CA ARG A 109 6.43 3.40 15.51
C ARG A 109 7.20 2.47 16.45
N GLU A 110 6.43 1.72 17.24
CA GLU A 110 6.93 0.86 18.30
C GLU A 110 8.07 -0.07 17.84
N LEU A 111 8.99 -0.43 18.73
CA LEU A 111 9.97 -1.48 18.47
C LEU A 111 9.27 -2.78 18.08
N HIS A 112 9.61 -3.30 16.91
CA HIS A 112 8.97 -4.48 16.34
C HIS A 112 9.89 -5.21 15.37
N TRP A 113 9.47 -6.40 14.94
CA TRP A 113 10.05 -7.14 13.82
C TRP A 113 8.96 -7.88 13.05
N HIS A 114 9.31 -8.41 11.89
CA HIS A 114 8.42 -9.20 11.02
C HIS A 114 9.23 -10.14 10.12
N THR A 115 8.56 -11.12 9.53
CA THR A 115 9.17 -12.12 8.64
C THR A 115 9.45 -11.61 7.23
N SER A 116 8.76 -10.58 6.79
CA SER A 116 9.07 -9.90 5.52
C SER A 116 10.31 -9.02 5.69
N ALA A 117 11.10 -8.85 4.63
CA ALA A 117 12.03 -7.74 4.58
C ALA A 117 11.27 -6.43 4.36
N GLU A 118 11.79 -5.33 4.91
CA GLU A 118 11.22 -4.00 4.74
C GLU A 118 12.19 -3.13 3.94
N TRP A 119 11.73 -2.61 2.81
CA TRP A 119 12.38 -1.51 2.11
C TRP A 119 11.56 -0.24 2.30
N ALA A 120 12.21 0.92 2.43
CA ALA A 120 11.48 2.16 2.56
C ALA A 120 12.08 3.33 1.79
N ILE A 121 11.22 4.32 1.51
CA ILE A 121 11.60 5.65 1.04
C ILE A 121 10.92 6.73 1.88
N MET A 122 11.72 7.69 2.32
CA MET A 122 11.21 8.85 3.05
C MET A 122 10.58 9.87 2.10
N LEU A 123 9.27 10.11 2.23
CA LEU A 123 8.50 11.01 1.36
C LEU A 123 8.51 12.46 1.88
N TYR A 124 8.49 12.62 3.21
CA TYR A 124 8.40 13.90 3.90
C TYR A 124 9.12 13.86 5.25
N GLY A 125 9.74 14.99 5.61
CA GLY A 125 10.26 15.22 6.94
C GLY A 125 11.51 14.38 7.28
N THR A 126 11.62 14.03 8.55
CA THR A 126 12.80 13.38 9.15
C THR A 126 12.41 12.41 10.26
N ALA A 127 13.11 11.28 10.36
CA ALA A 127 12.91 10.29 11.40
C ALA A 127 14.26 9.79 11.95
N ARG A 128 14.26 9.32 13.20
CA ARG A 128 15.33 8.48 13.75
C ARG A 128 14.90 7.02 13.61
N ILE A 129 15.76 6.20 13.03
CA ILE A 129 15.58 4.75 12.94
C ILE A 129 16.59 4.05 13.82
N THR A 130 16.18 2.91 14.38
CA THR A 130 17.06 2.03 15.16
C THR A 130 16.95 0.60 14.65
N ALA A 131 18.02 -0.17 14.67
CA ALA A 131 17.99 -1.62 14.45
C ALA A 131 19.00 -2.34 15.34
N ILE A 132 18.79 -3.65 15.56
CA ILE A 132 19.76 -4.54 16.20
C ILE A 132 20.08 -5.68 15.24
N ASP A 133 21.36 -5.85 14.89
CA ASP A 133 21.78 -6.92 13.98
C ASP A 133 21.80 -8.31 14.65
N ALA A 134 22.06 -9.35 13.86
CA ALA A 134 22.09 -10.73 14.33
C ALA A 134 23.19 -11.03 15.37
N ASP A 135 24.21 -10.17 15.48
CA ASP A 135 25.27 -10.24 16.50
C ASP A 135 24.94 -9.42 17.76
N GLY A 136 23.75 -8.80 17.80
CA GLY A 136 23.28 -7.97 18.91
C GLY A 136 23.84 -6.55 18.91
N LYS A 137 24.48 -6.10 17.83
CA LYS A 137 25.03 -4.74 17.72
C LYS A 137 23.97 -3.77 17.21
N SER A 138 24.04 -2.52 17.66
CA SER A 138 23.00 -1.53 17.35
C SER A 138 23.36 -0.65 16.16
N PHE A 139 22.33 -0.27 15.42
CA PHE A 139 22.36 0.76 14.40
C PHE A 139 21.38 1.86 14.78
N VAL A 140 21.81 3.12 14.69
CA VAL A 140 20.94 4.28 14.93
C VAL A 140 21.33 5.39 13.94
N ALA A 141 20.36 5.85 13.15
CA ALA A 141 20.55 6.86 12.13
C ALA A 141 19.35 7.80 12.04
N ASP A 142 19.61 9.05 11.65
CA ASP A 142 18.56 9.98 11.25
C ASP A 142 18.43 9.95 9.72
N VAL A 143 17.21 9.69 9.23
CA VAL A 143 16.85 9.66 7.81
C VAL A 143 15.95 10.83 7.48
N LYS A 144 16.13 11.42 6.30
CA LYS A 144 15.35 12.57 5.80
C LYS A 144 14.73 12.29 4.44
N LYS A 145 13.85 13.18 3.99
CA LYS A 145 13.23 13.10 2.65
C LYS A 145 14.22 12.68 1.56
N ASN A 146 13.82 11.68 0.78
CA ASN A 146 14.55 10.99 -0.30
C ASN A 146 15.62 9.98 0.17
N ASP A 147 15.87 9.83 1.46
CA ASP A 147 16.68 8.73 1.96
C ASP A 147 15.89 7.41 1.94
N LEU A 148 16.62 6.30 1.96
CA LEU A 148 16.11 4.93 1.98
C LEU A 148 16.59 4.22 3.23
N TRP A 149 15.89 3.15 3.62
CA TRP A 149 16.44 2.11 4.50
C TRP A 149 15.97 0.74 4.03
N PHE A 150 16.66 -0.29 4.50
CA PHE A 150 16.33 -1.69 4.30
C PHE A 150 16.58 -2.49 5.58
N PHE A 151 15.52 -3.04 6.15
CA PHE A 151 15.62 -4.01 7.23
C PHE A 151 15.43 -5.43 6.69
N PRO A 152 16.45 -6.29 6.74
CA PRO A 152 16.30 -7.70 6.45
C PRO A 152 15.25 -8.36 7.35
N SER A 153 14.69 -9.47 6.86
CA SER A 153 13.73 -10.30 7.61
C SER A 153 14.21 -10.57 9.05
N GLY A 154 13.33 -10.36 10.01
CA GLY A 154 13.55 -10.64 11.43
C GLY A 154 14.43 -9.64 12.18
N ILE A 155 14.98 -8.61 11.53
CA ILE A 155 15.77 -7.58 12.21
C ILE A 155 14.83 -6.65 12.99
N PRO A 156 14.91 -6.60 14.34
CA PRO A 156 14.08 -5.72 15.12
C PRO A 156 14.51 -4.27 14.94
N HIS A 157 13.52 -3.39 14.78
CA HIS A 157 13.74 -1.98 14.51
C HIS A 157 12.64 -1.09 15.10
N SER A 158 12.87 0.22 15.10
CA SER A 158 11.90 1.25 15.50
C SER A 158 12.09 2.52 14.68
N ILE A 159 11.05 3.36 14.61
CA ILE A 159 11.07 4.61 13.84
C ILE A 159 10.44 5.71 14.70
N GLN A 160 11.08 6.87 14.80
CA GLN A 160 10.56 8.02 15.54
C GLN A 160 10.62 9.29 14.71
N GLY A 161 9.49 9.99 14.55
CA GLY A 161 9.45 11.27 13.84
C GLY A 161 10.22 12.35 14.59
N LEU A 162 10.99 13.17 13.86
CA LEU A 162 11.82 14.24 14.42
C LEU A 162 11.23 15.64 14.16
N ASN A 163 11.78 16.65 14.82
CA ASN A 163 11.45 18.04 14.52
C ASN A 163 11.70 18.41 13.04
N PRO A 164 10.94 19.39 12.49
CA PRO A 164 9.91 20.18 13.17
C PRO A 164 8.51 19.54 13.18
N ASP A 165 8.24 18.54 12.33
CA ASP A 165 6.87 18.06 12.09
C ASP A 165 6.75 16.52 12.04
N GLY A 166 7.85 15.80 12.16
CA GLY A 166 7.92 14.35 12.02
C GLY A 166 8.22 13.92 10.59
N CYS A 167 7.60 12.83 10.16
CA CYS A 167 7.89 12.20 8.87
C CYS A 167 6.66 11.51 8.25
N GLU A 168 6.69 11.34 6.94
CA GLU A 168 5.83 10.43 6.17
C GLU A 168 6.70 9.62 5.21
N PHE A 169 6.44 8.32 5.11
CA PHE A 169 7.25 7.38 4.34
C PHE A 169 6.40 6.29 3.69
N MET A 170 6.98 5.63 2.70
CA MET A 170 6.45 4.43 2.08
C MET A 170 7.32 3.25 2.48
N LEU A 171 6.71 2.22 3.04
CA LEU A 171 7.32 0.91 3.28
C LEU A 171 6.83 -0.06 2.20
N VAL A 172 7.70 -0.96 1.80
CA VAL A 172 7.42 -2.04 0.87
C VAL A 172 7.93 -3.34 1.48
N PHE A 173 7.04 -4.32 1.56
CA PHE A 173 7.32 -5.63 2.11
C PHE A 173 7.33 -6.67 0.99
N ASP A 174 8.22 -7.65 1.09
CA ASP A 174 8.44 -8.70 0.08
C ASP A 174 7.44 -9.88 0.14
N ASP A 175 6.24 -9.64 0.69
CA ASP A 175 5.11 -10.55 0.66
C ASP A 175 3.81 -9.76 0.42
N GLY A 176 3.05 -10.12 -0.61
CA GLY A 176 1.75 -9.49 -0.89
C GLY A 176 0.70 -9.74 0.19
N ASN A 177 0.86 -10.79 1.00
CA ASN A 177 -0.05 -11.10 2.11
C ASN A 177 0.25 -10.32 3.39
N PHE A 178 1.35 -9.55 3.43
CA PHE A 178 1.74 -8.76 4.58
C PHE A 178 0.56 -7.96 5.14
N SER A 179 0.55 -7.79 6.46
CA SER A 179 -0.39 -6.95 7.19
C SER A 179 0.36 -6.23 8.29
N GLU A 180 0.17 -4.92 8.41
CA GLU A 180 0.72 -4.15 9.54
C GLU A 180 0.23 -4.69 10.89
N SER A 181 -0.87 -5.42 10.91
CA SER A 181 -1.43 -6.05 12.11
C SER A 181 -0.69 -7.34 12.51
N GLU A 182 0.22 -7.84 11.69
CA GLU A 182 0.93 -9.11 11.90
C GLU A 182 2.42 -8.91 12.25
N THR A 183 2.84 -7.66 12.50
CA THR A 183 4.17 -7.40 13.07
C THR A 183 4.25 -7.87 14.51
N VAL A 184 5.40 -8.36 14.94
CA VAL A 184 5.63 -8.74 16.32
C VAL A 184 6.09 -7.52 17.11
N LEU A 185 5.20 -7.00 17.95
CA LEU A 185 5.41 -5.79 18.75
C LEU A 185 6.02 -6.13 20.11
N LEU A 186 6.92 -5.29 20.61
CA LEU A 186 7.58 -5.51 21.90
C LEU A 186 6.57 -5.54 23.06
N SER A 187 5.71 -4.54 23.15
CA SER A 187 4.68 -4.42 24.19
C SER A 187 3.69 -5.57 24.15
N ASP A 188 3.26 -5.99 22.96
CA ASP A 188 2.36 -7.13 22.79
C ASP A 188 3.02 -8.45 23.19
N SER A 189 4.28 -8.66 22.78
CA SER A 189 5.08 -9.82 23.21
C SER A 189 5.22 -9.86 24.73
N MET A 190 5.54 -8.72 25.35
CA MET A 190 5.68 -8.63 26.81
C MET A 190 4.34 -8.81 27.54
N ALA A 191 3.23 -8.36 26.98
CA ALA A 191 1.89 -8.55 27.56
C ALA A 191 1.46 -10.03 27.57
N HIS A 192 1.95 -10.83 26.61
CA HIS A 192 1.61 -12.24 26.44
C HIS A 192 2.64 -13.22 27.04
N LEU A 193 3.70 -12.72 27.67
CA LEU A 193 4.66 -13.54 28.41
C LEU A 193 4.33 -13.54 29.92
N PRO A 194 4.35 -14.71 30.59
CA PRO A 194 4.17 -14.76 32.04
C PRO A 194 5.20 -13.90 32.76
N ARG A 195 4.77 -13.13 33.78
CA ARG A 195 5.66 -12.25 34.55
C ARG A 195 6.83 -12.99 35.18
N GLU A 196 6.63 -14.24 35.60
CA GLU A 196 7.69 -15.09 36.14
C GLU A 196 8.79 -15.38 35.10
N VAL A 197 8.45 -15.48 33.81
CA VAL A 197 9.40 -15.70 32.72
C VAL A 197 10.18 -14.42 32.47
N LEU A 198 9.50 -13.26 32.41
CA LEU A 198 10.16 -11.95 32.27
C LEU A 198 11.10 -11.67 33.45
N SER A 199 10.64 -11.93 34.68
CA SER A 199 11.42 -11.83 35.92
C SER A 199 12.73 -12.63 35.83
N LYS A 200 12.65 -13.90 35.43
CA LYS A 200 13.83 -14.76 35.23
C LYS A 200 14.74 -14.25 34.10
N ASN A 201 14.16 -13.80 32.98
CA ASN A 201 14.91 -13.33 31.82
C ASN A 201 15.73 -12.06 32.12
N PHE A 202 15.14 -11.10 32.84
CA PHE A 202 15.78 -9.82 33.16
C PHE A 202 16.52 -9.80 34.50
N GLY A 203 16.39 -10.84 35.32
CA GLY A 203 17.05 -10.91 36.64
C GLY A 203 16.51 -9.91 37.67
N VAL A 204 15.24 -9.51 37.54
CA VAL A 204 14.55 -8.55 38.43
C VAL A 204 13.26 -9.15 38.98
N GLY A 205 12.76 -8.65 40.12
CA GLY A 205 11.49 -9.16 40.68
C GLY A 205 10.27 -8.83 39.81
N GLU A 206 9.21 -9.64 39.88
CA GLU A 206 7.98 -9.47 39.08
C GLU A 206 7.33 -8.09 39.21
N GLN A 207 7.51 -7.44 40.37
CA GLN A 207 6.98 -6.11 40.62
C GLN A 207 7.54 -5.04 39.66
N ALA A 208 8.73 -5.26 39.07
CA ALA A 208 9.29 -4.39 38.03
C ALA A 208 8.40 -4.32 36.79
N PHE A 209 7.56 -5.33 36.56
CA PHE A 209 6.65 -5.45 35.42
C PHE A 209 5.20 -5.10 35.76
N ALA A 210 4.94 -4.49 36.91
CA ALA A 210 3.58 -4.15 37.35
C ALA A 210 2.85 -3.20 36.37
N ASN A 211 3.61 -2.33 35.69
CA ASN A 211 3.11 -1.29 34.79
C ASN A 211 3.37 -1.59 33.31
N LEU A 212 3.62 -2.86 32.93
CA LEU A 212 3.72 -3.20 31.52
C LEU A 212 2.41 -2.85 30.79
N PRO A 213 2.49 -2.37 29.53
CA PRO A 213 1.32 -2.30 28.66
C PRO A 213 0.62 -3.66 28.62
N LYS A 214 -0.72 -3.64 28.63
CA LYS A 214 -1.55 -4.86 28.58
C LYS A 214 -1.93 -5.25 27.15
N GLN A 215 -1.66 -4.36 26.20
CA GLN A 215 -1.99 -4.47 24.78
C GLN A 215 -0.88 -3.75 24.01
N GLU A 216 -0.81 -4.00 22.71
CA GLU A 216 0.07 -3.29 21.80
C GLU A 216 -0.07 -1.76 21.90
N LEU A 217 1.04 -1.06 21.70
CA LEU A 217 1.03 0.40 21.50
C LEU A 217 0.95 0.74 20.01
N PHE A 218 1.67 -0.02 19.17
CA PHE A 218 1.79 0.13 17.72
C PHE A 218 2.38 1.47 17.27
N ILE A 219 1.63 2.57 17.41
CA ILE A 219 2.08 3.95 17.27
C ILE A 219 1.66 4.72 18.52
N PHE A 220 2.59 5.46 19.11
CA PHE A 220 2.33 6.29 20.29
C PHE A 220 3.16 7.57 20.25
N GLN A 221 2.75 8.58 21.02
CA GLN A 221 3.43 9.87 21.10
C GLN A 221 4.42 9.92 22.27
N THR A 222 5.61 10.47 22.02
CA THR A 222 6.61 10.83 23.04
C THR A 222 7.20 12.21 22.77
N ASP A 223 8.14 12.65 23.60
CA ASP A 223 8.98 13.81 23.29
C ASP A 223 9.93 13.50 22.13
N VAL A 224 10.27 14.53 21.34
CA VAL A 224 11.30 14.41 20.29
C VAL A 224 12.63 14.02 20.94
N PRO A 225 13.36 13.02 20.40
CA PRO A 225 14.58 12.54 21.02
C PRO A 225 15.67 13.62 20.98
N GLY A 226 16.68 13.44 21.84
CA GLY A 226 17.84 14.31 21.89
C GLY A 226 18.77 14.17 20.68
N ARG A 227 20.05 14.50 20.89
CA ARG A 227 21.06 14.43 19.83
C ARG A 227 21.28 12.98 19.38
N LEU A 228 21.52 12.79 18.09
CA LEU A 228 21.80 11.47 17.51
C LEU A 228 23.00 10.80 18.17
N GLU A 229 24.06 11.56 18.48
CA GLU A 229 25.27 10.96 19.05
C GLU A 229 25.06 10.39 20.45
N ASP A 230 24.12 10.95 21.22
CA ASP A 230 23.78 10.47 22.56
C ASP A 230 23.05 9.13 22.45
N ASP A 231 22.06 9.02 21.56
CA ASP A 231 21.33 7.77 21.32
C ASP A 231 22.24 6.70 20.72
N GLN A 232 23.12 7.05 19.77
CA GLN A 232 24.12 6.14 19.23
C GLN A 232 25.07 5.60 20.30
N LYS A 233 25.46 6.44 21.27
CA LYS A 233 26.33 6.03 22.38
C LYS A 233 25.61 5.12 23.35
N VAL A 234 24.35 5.44 23.70
CA VAL A 234 23.53 4.62 24.60
C VAL A 234 23.22 3.26 23.96
N ALA A 235 22.77 3.25 22.71
CA ALA A 235 22.40 2.04 21.98
C ALA A 235 23.60 1.13 21.73
N ALA A 236 24.82 1.67 21.53
CA ALA A 236 26.01 0.85 21.34
C ALA A 236 26.26 -0.10 22.52
N GLY A 237 25.94 0.31 23.75
CA GLY A 237 26.06 -0.53 24.94
C GLY A 237 27.42 -1.23 25.03
N ALA A 238 27.41 -2.51 25.42
CA ALA A 238 28.62 -3.33 25.51
C ALA A 238 29.03 -4.00 24.17
N LEU A 239 28.09 -4.17 23.23
CA LEU A 239 28.33 -4.91 21.98
C LEU A 239 28.81 -4.01 20.83
N GLY A 240 28.66 -2.70 20.97
CA GLY A 240 29.09 -1.70 20.01
C GLY A 240 28.07 -1.45 18.89
N LYS A 241 28.50 -0.65 17.91
CA LYS A 241 27.72 -0.31 16.73
C LYS A 241 27.79 -1.45 15.70
N SER A 242 26.68 -1.69 15.02
CA SER A 242 26.63 -2.62 13.89
C SER A 242 27.55 -2.15 12.76
N PRO A 243 28.27 -3.06 12.07
CA PRO A 243 28.95 -2.74 10.83
C PRO A 243 27.99 -2.65 9.64
N THR A 244 26.73 -3.09 9.81
CA THR A 244 25.69 -3.02 8.79
C THR A 244 25.10 -1.62 8.76
N ASP A 245 25.06 -1.04 7.56
CA ASP A 245 24.30 0.17 7.27
C ASP A 245 22.93 -0.27 6.76
N PHE A 246 21.91 -0.12 7.61
CA PHE A 246 20.54 -0.54 7.32
C PHE A 246 19.81 0.54 6.53
#